data_AF-A0A3M1GT50-F1
#
_entry.id   AF-A0A3M1GT50-F1
#
_cell.length_a   1.000
_cell.length_b   1.000
_cell.length_c   1.000
_cell.angle_alpha   90.00
_cell.angle_beta   90.00
_cell.angle_gamma   90.00
#
_symmetry.space_group_name_H-M   'P 1'
#
loop_
_entity.id
_entity.type
_entity.pdbx_description
1 polymer ?
#
loop_
_entity_poly.entity_id
_entity_poly.type
_entity_poly.pdbx_seq_one_letter_code
_entity_poly.pdbx_strand_id
1 'polypeptide(L)'
;MIRSRGSTPPARRLASVLASTAALACLLAGCVLARSGGADRSRSERPASAKPAEEPDMPEATASVENVAPPPAPSPETQPGDYWLERFGDYMQPAERELYLATPPAERYDRFADRILEWQRREALLEPYRDRLTPEEIAAYRRLPDLPSARAWLAQRFGEQ
;
A
#
# COMPACT_ATOMS: atom_id res chain seq x y z
N MET A 1 -55.45 -53.20 -12.03
CA MET A 1 -54.84 -51.88 -12.29
C MET A 1 -54.35 -51.32 -10.97
N ILE A 2 -53.03 -51.28 -10.79
CA ILE A 2 -52.34 -51.09 -9.52
C ILE A 2 -52.14 -49.59 -9.27
N ARG A 3 -52.63 -49.10 -8.13
CA ARG A 3 -52.42 -47.73 -7.64
C ARG A 3 -51.02 -47.62 -7.02
N SER A 4 -50.13 -46.88 -7.65
CA SER A 4 -48.82 -46.51 -7.08
C SER A 4 -48.98 -45.33 -6.10
N ARG A 5 -48.89 -45.62 -4.80
CA ARG A 5 -48.58 -44.64 -3.74
C ARG A 5 -47.12 -44.87 -3.33
N GLY A 6 -46.19 -44.09 -3.90
CA GLY A 6 -44.83 -43.93 -3.36
C GLY A 6 -44.84 -42.72 -2.43
N SER A 7 -44.80 -42.88 -1.12
CA SER A 7 -43.62 -43.22 -0.30
C SER A 7 -42.65 -42.03 -0.21
N THR A 8 -42.93 -41.15 0.74
CA THR A 8 -42.00 -40.16 1.31
C THR A 8 -41.05 -40.85 2.29
N PRO A 9 -39.74 -40.56 2.22
CA PRO A 9 -38.85 -40.68 3.38
C PRO A 9 -38.28 -39.31 3.84
N PRO A 10 -37.70 -39.26 5.07
CA PRO A 10 -37.97 -38.20 6.03
C PRO A 10 -36.91 -37.09 6.15
N ALA A 11 -37.37 -35.99 6.75
CA ALA A 11 -36.61 -34.89 7.33
C ALA A 11 -35.44 -35.36 8.22
N ARG A 12 -34.25 -34.75 8.00
CA ARG A 12 -33.03 -34.81 8.82
C ARG A 12 -31.98 -33.94 8.08
N ARG A 13 -31.31 -32.93 8.63
CA ARG A 13 -31.10 -32.48 10.01
C ARG A 13 -30.84 -30.97 9.97
N LEU A 14 -31.56 -30.23 10.80
CA LEU A 14 -31.15 -28.90 11.24
C LEU A 14 -29.94 -29.10 12.16
N ALA A 15 -28.75 -28.78 11.67
CA ALA A 15 -27.56 -28.70 12.51
C ALA A 15 -27.52 -27.32 13.15
N SER A 16 -28.10 -27.25 14.35
CA SER A 16 -27.81 -26.20 15.32
C SER A 16 -26.33 -26.25 15.69
N VAL A 17 -25.59 -25.20 15.37
CA VAL A 17 -24.37 -24.84 16.11
C VAL A 17 -24.56 -23.41 16.60
N LEU A 18 -25.31 -23.30 17.69
CA LEU A 18 -25.24 -22.19 18.63
C LEU A 18 -24.07 -22.45 19.57
N ALA A 19 -23.50 -21.35 20.08
CA ALA A 19 -22.57 -21.24 21.20
C ALA A 19 -21.07 -21.39 20.91
N SER A 20 -20.40 -20.24 20.79
CA SER A 20 -19.18 -19.95 21.56
C SER A 20 -18.93 -18.44 21.58
N THR A 21 -19.78 -17.73 22.33
CA THR A 21 -19.46 -16.41 22.86
C THR A 21 -18.93 -16.56 24.29
N ALA A 22 -17.87 -15.79 24.57
CA ALA A 22 -17.40 -15.36 25.88
C ALA A 22 -16.64 -16.34 26.79
N ALA A 23 -15.31 -16.23 26.77
CA ALA A 23 -14.39 -16.12 27.91
C ALA A 23 -12.96 -16.05 27.30
N LEU A 24 -12.01 -15.19 27.67
CA LEU A 24 -11.72 -14.64 28.98
C LEU A 24 -10.75 -13.45 28.77
N ALA A 25 -11.11 -12.28 29.30
CA ALA A 25 -10.16 -11.22 29.59
C ALA A 25 -9.35 -11.63 30.84
N CYS A 26 -8.02 -11.71 30.73
CA CYS A 26 -7.09 -11.67 31.87
C CYS A 26 -5.65 -11.67 31.34
N LEU A 27 -5.01 -10.48 31.31
CA LEU A 27 -3.70 -10.22 31.96
C LEU A 27 -3.14 -8.87 31.48
N LEU A 28 -3.65 -7.81 32.13
CA LEU A 28 -2.87 -6.63 32.45
C LEU A 28 -1.94 -6.98 33.62
N ALA A 29 -0.65 -7.14 33.36
CA ALA A 29 0.48 -6.99 34.29
C ALA A 29 1.75 -7.21 33.44
N GLY A 30 2.51 -6.19 33.08
CA GLY A 30 3.36 -5.48 34.03
C GLY A 30 4.80 -5.98 33.87
N CYS A 31 5.57 -5.32 33.00
CA CYS A 31 7.03 -5.33 33.03
C CYS A 31 7.51 -3.93 32.64
N VAL A 32 7.33 -2.99 33.57
CA VAL A 32 8.13 -1.78 33.69
C VAL A 32 9.40 -2.16 34.46
N LEU A 33 10.57 -1.85 33.90
CA LEU A 33 11.88 -1.54 34.53
C LEU A 33 12.99 -1.97 33.55
N ALA A 34 13.48 -1.03 32.73
CA ALA A 34 14.62 -0.16 33.04
C ALA A 34 15.96 -0.80 32.68
N ARG A 35 16.63 -0.24 31.68
CA ARG A 35 18.09 -0.10 31.74
C ARG A 35 18.51 1.25 31.16
N SER A 36 18.74 2.14 32.11
CA SER A 36 19.54 3.34 32.00
C SER A 36 21.00 3.01 31.72
N GLY A 37 21.69 3.95 31.07
CA GLY A 37 23.09 4.26 31.37
C GLY A 37 24.11 3.94 30.28
N GLY A 38 24.82 4.99 29.84
CA GLY A 38 26.06 4.90 29.06
C GLY A 38 26.12 5.98 27.97
N ALA A 39 26.15 7.26 28.33
CA ALA A 39 27.38 8.02 28.60
C ALA A 39 28.26 8.23 27.35
N ASP A 40 28.32 9.50 26.97
CA ASP A 40 29.54 10.23 26.66
C ASP A 40 30.47 9.68 25.58
N ARG A 41 30.36 10.26 24.38
CA ARG A 41 31.56 10.64 23.61
C ARG A 41 31.43 12.07 23.11
N SER A 42 31.80 12.99 23.99
CA SER A 42 32.51 14.19 23.57
C SER A 42 33.77 13.79 22.78
N ARG A 43 33.92 14.19 21.51
CA ARG A 43 35.19 14.77 21.03
C ARG A 43 35.19 15.30 19.60
N SER A 44 35.83 16.47 19.51
CA SER A 44 36.67 16.98 18.42
C SER A 44 35.95 17.41 17.15
N GLU A 45 35.61 18.69 17.00
CA GLU A 45 36.51 19.78 16.61
C GLU A 45 37.29 19.55 15.30
N ARG A 46 36.82 20.28 14.27
CA ARG A 46 37.55 21.13 13.29
C ARG A 46 38.12 20.46 12.01
N PRO A 47 38.25 21.21 10.89
CA PRO A 47 38.33 22.68 10.83
C PRO A 47 37.42 23.40 9.82
N ALA A 48 37.27 24.70 10.06
CA ALA A 48 36.94 25.70 9.05
C ALA A 48 38.13 25.93 8.10
N SER A 49 37.82 26.39 6.89
CA SER A 49 38.71 26.91 5.83
C SER A 49 39.21 25.91 4.78
N ALA A 50 38.54 25.94 3.64
CA ALA A 50 39.09 26.05 2.29
C ALA A 50 37.88 26.16 1.35
N LYS A 51 37.74 27.03 0.35
CA LYS A 51 38.51 28.08 -0.32
C LYS A 51 37.41 28.77 -1.17
N PRO A 52 37.39 30.10 -1.41
CA PRO A 52 36.49 30.65 -2.42
C PRO A 52 36.86 29.98 -3.74
N ALA A 53 35.93 29.21 -4.31
CA ALA A 53 36.10 28.73 -5.66
C ALA A 53 36.05 29.96 -6.57
N GLU A 54 37.16 30.23 -7.25
CA GLU A 54 37.20 31.07 -8.44
C GLU A 54 35.97 30.76 -9.30
N GLU A 55 35.19 31.80 -9.60
CA GLU A 55 34.22 31.76 -10.69
C GLU A 55 34.98 31.35 -11.96
N PRO A 56 34.63 30.21 -12.60
CA PRO A 56 35.04 30.02 -13.98
C PRO A 56 34.34 31.09 -14.80
N ASP A 57 35.16 31.95 -15.41
CA ASP A 57 34.82 32.89 -16.48
C ASP A 57 33.99 32.13 -17.53
N MET A 58 32.67 32.24 -17.42
CA MET A 58 31.72 31.65 -18.34
C MET A 58 31.81 32.48 -19.63
N PRO A 59 32.16 31.89 -20.79
CA PRO A 59 31.99 32.60 -22.04
C PRO A 59 30.52 32.98 -22.15
N GLU A 60 30.28 34.26 -22.39
CA GLU A 60 28.99 34.86 -22.69
C GLU A 60 28.44 34.19 -23.96
N ALA A 61 27.81 33.04 -23.77
CA ALA A 61 26.98 32.42 -24.77
C ALA A 61 25.77 33.33 -24.90
N THR A 62 25.80 34.20 -25.91
CA THR A 62 24.61 34.82 -26.48
C THR A 62 23.70 33.69 -26.96
N ALA A 63 22.95 33.12 -26.02
CA ALA A 63 21.82 32.27 -26.31
C ALA A 63 20.79 33.21 -26.94
N SER A 64 20.75 33.20 -28.28
CA SER A 64 19.58 33.63 -29.03
C SER A 64 18.38 33.01 -28.34
N VAL A 65 17.61 33.84 -27.64
CA VAL A 65 16.30 33.47 -27.11
C VAL A 65 15.43 33.31 -28.35
N GLU A 66 15.52 32.14 -28.97
CA GLU A 66 14.53 31.68 -29.91
C GLU A 66 13.22 31.73 -29.12
N ASN A 67 12.33 32.58 -29.60
CA ASN A 67 11.00 32.82 -29.05
C ASN A 67 10.18 31.54 -29.27
N VAL A 68 10.53 30.46 -28.56
CA VAL A 68 9.80 29.22 -28.54
C VAL A 68 8.52 29.55 -27.81
N ALA A 69 7.44 29.67 -28.59
CA ALA A 69 6.10 29.85 -28.07
C ALA A 69 5.88 28.87 -26.91
N PRO A 70 5.30 29.32 -25.78
CA PRO A 70 5.02 28.41 -24.68
C PRO A 70 4.25 27.20 -25.22
N PRO A 71 4.57 25.98 -24.76
CA PRO A 71 3.82 24.80 -25.18
C PRO A 71 2.33 25.09 -24.97
N PRO A 72 1.46 24.75 -25.93
CA PRO A 72 0.03 25.01 -25.79
C PRO A 72 -0.43 24.43 -24.46
N ALA A 73 -1.14 25.25 -23.67
CA ALA A 73 -1.75 24.79 -22.44
C ALA A 73 -2.54 23.51 -22.77
N PRO A 74 -2.37 22.42 -21.98
CA PRO A 74 -3.05 21.17 -22.26
C PRO A 74 -4.55 21.44 -22.40
N SER A 75 -5.13 21.00 -23.52
CA SER A 75 -6.56 21.13 -23.78
C SER A 75 -7.35 20.56 -22.60
N PRO A 76 -8.44 21.21 -22.15
CA PRO A 76 -9.24 20.78 -20.99
C PRO A 76 -9.85 19.38 -21.13
N GLU A 77 -9.80 18.79 -22.33
CA GLU A 77 -10.31 17.45 -22.66
C GLU A 77 -9.30 16.33 -22.34
N THR A 78 -8.06 16.66 -21.96
CA THR A 78 -7.08 15.72 -21.41
C THR A 78 -6.84 16.07 -19.95
N GLN A 79 -7.89 16.02 -19.12
CA GLN A 79 -7.63 15.89 -17.69
C GLN A 79 -7.01 14.51 -17.50
N PRO A 80 -5.73 14.41 -17.07
CA PRO A 80 -5.17 13.11 -16.75
C PRO A 80 -6.08 12.50 -15.69
N GLY A 81 -6.50 11.25 -15.91
CA GLY A 81 -7.23 10.53 -14.89
C GLY A 81 -6.41 10.51 -13.59
N ASP A 82 -7.08 10.31 -12.47
CA ASP A 82 -6.42 10.32 -11.17
C ASP A 82 -5.38 9.19 -11.13
N TYR A 83 -4.11 9.56 -11.28
CA TYR A 83 -2.97 8.66 -11.38
C TYR A 83 -2.95 7.61 -10.26
N TRP A 84 -3.28 8.00 -9.03
CA TRP A 84 -3.24 7.09 -7.90
C TRP A 84 -4.40 6.10 -7.93
N LEU A 85 -5.59 6.56 -8.33
CA LEU A 85 -6.75 5.69 -8.49
C LEU A 85 -6.57 4.70 -9.63
N GLU A 86 -5.99 5.14 -10.75
CA GLU A 86 -5.67 4.26 -11.88
C GLU A 86 -4.62 3.21 -11.50
N ARG A 87 -3.59 3.61 -10.76
CA ARG A 87 -2.48 2.72 -10.40
C ARG A 87 -2.79 1.78 -9.24
N PHE A 88 -3.52 2.25 -8.23
CA PHE A 88 -3.73 1.51 -6.97
C PHE A 88 -5.21 1.26 -6.64
N GLY A 89 -6.14 1.57 -7.55
CA GLY A 89 -7.57 1.38 -7.31
C GLY A 89 -7.99 -0.05 -6.96
N ASP A 90 -7.24 -1.05 -7.44
CA ASP A 90 -7.48 -2.47 -7.11
C ASP A 90 -7.09 -2.84 -5.66
N TYR A 91 -6.27 -2.02 -5.01
CA TYR A 91 -5.89 -2.19 -3.61
C TYR A 91 -6.86 -1.53 -2.64
N MET A 92 -7.62 -0.54 -3.11
CA MET A 92 -8.57 0.20 -2.28
C MET A 92 -9.78 -0.66 -1.96
N GLN A 93 -10.10 -0.77 -0.67
CA GLN A 93 -11.40 -1.32 -0.26
C GLN A 93 -12.52 -0.37 -0.70
N PRO A 94 -13.76 -0.86 -0.94
CA PRO A 94 -14.86 0.00 -1.41
C PRO A 94 -15.07 1.25 -0.57
N ALA A 95 -15.07 1.12 0.77
CA ALA A 95 -15.21 2.25 1.68
C ALA A 95 -14.02 3.24 1.62
N GLU A 96 -12.81 2.72 1.41
CA GLU A 96 -11.60 3.55 1.27
C GLU A 96 -11.59 4.31 -0.06
N ARG A 97 -12.07 3.68 -1.13
CA ARG A 97 -12.25 4.31 -2.44
C ARG A 97 -13.28 5.44 -2.40
N GLU A 98 -14.40 5.23 -1.69
CA GLU A 98 -15.39 6.28 -1.46
C GLU A 98 -14.78 7.48 -0.72
N LEU A 99 -14.00 7.22 0.34
CA LEU A 99 -13.30 8.26 1.10
C LEU A 99 -12.26 9.00 0.23
N TYR A 100 -11.52 8.27 -0.60
CA TYR A 100 -10.52 8.83 -1.52
C TYR A 100 -11.17 9.78 -2.54
N LEU A 101 -12.27 9.35 -3.15
CA LEU A 101 -13.00 10.15 -4.13
C LEU A 101 -13.66 11.38 -3.50
N ALA A 102 -14.13 11.27 -2.26
CA ALA A 102 -14.67 12.39 -1.48
C ALA A 102 -13.60 13.40 -1.03
N THR A 103 -12.33 13.01 -1.01
CA THR A 103 -11.22 13.89 -0.62
C THR A 103 -10.87 14.85 -1.77
N PRO A 104 -10.70 16.16 -1.52
CA PRO A 104 -10.27 17.12 -2.54
C PRO A 104 -8.96 16.69 -3.20
N PRO A 105 -8.79 16.81 -4.53
CA PRO A 105 -7.61 16.31 -5.24
C PRO A 105 -6.26 16.77 -4.64
N ALA A 106 -6.18 18.03 -4.21
CA ALA A 106 -4.97 18.60 -3.60
C ALA A 106 -4.60 17.96 -2.24
N GLU A 107 -5.56 17.38 -1.54
CA GLU A 107 -5.36 16.75 -0.22
C GLU A 107 -5.21 15.23 -0.28
N ARG A 108 -5.49 14.60 -1.43
CA ARG A 108 -5.51 13.13 -1.57
C ARG A 108 -4.18 12.51 -1.23
N TYR A 109 -3.09 13.08 -1.74
CA TYR A 109 -1.75 12.56 -1.47
C TYR A 109 -1.44 12.63 0.03
N ASP A 110 -1.63 13.79 0.66
CA ASP A 110 -1.30 13.97 2.08
C ASP A 110 -2.12 13.06 3.00
N ARG A 111 -3.41 12.87 2.70
CA ARG A 111 -4.28 12.00 3.51
C ARG A 111 -4.03 10.51 3.29
N PHE A 112 -3.60 10.11 2.10
CA PHE A 112 -3.44 8.69 1.73
C PHE A 112 -1.96 8.29 1.53
N ALA A 113 -1.00 9.15 1.86
CA ALA A 113 0.43 8.92 1.61
C ALA A 113 0.91 7.58 2.17
N ASP A 114 0.55 7.26 3.42
CA ASP A 114 0.93 6.02 4.08
C ASP A 114 0.36 4.79 3.35
N ARG A 115 -0.89 4.87 2.89
CA ARG A 115 -1.54 3.81 2.11
C ARG A 115 -0.92 3.63 0.74
N ILE A 116 -0.62 4.74 0.05
CA ILE A 116 0.07 4.72 -1.24
C ILE A 116 1.45 4.06 -1.10
N LEU A 117 2.21 4.41 -0.06
CA LEU A 117 3.50 3.80 0.22
C LEU A 117 3.38 2.29 0.53
N GLU A 118 2.33 1.89 1.25
CA GLU A 118 2.05 0.47 1.51
C GLU A 118 1.74 -0.28 0.20
N TRP A 119 0.86 0.25 -0.64
CA TRP A 119 0.52 -0.36 -1.94
C TRP A 119 1.73 -0.46 -2.86
N GLN A 120 2.60 0.56 -2.88
CA GLN A 120 3.88 0.51 -3.61
C GLN A 120 4.78 -0.63 -3.12
N ARG A 121 4.91 -0.81 -1.81
CA ARG A 121 5.69 -1.91 -1.23
C ARG A 121 5.11 -3.27 -1.57
N ARG A 122 3.78 -3.39 -1.66
CA ARG A 122 3.10 -4.61 -2.08
C ARG A 122 3.32 -4.92 -3.55
N GLU A 123 3.22 -3.95 -4.46
CA GLU A 123 3.58 -4.18 -5.87
C GLU A 123 5.06 -4.57 -6.02
N ALA A 124 5.97 -3.90 -5.30
CA ALA A 124 7.39 -4.27 -5.32
C ALA A 124 7.64 -5.70 -4.81
N LEU A 125 6.85 -6.15 -3.82
CA LEU A 125 6.90 -7.51 -3.30
C LEU A 125 6.29 -8.53 -4.28
N LEU A 126 5.26 -8.15 -5.03
CA LEU A 126 4.60 -9.00 -6.02
C LEU A 126 5.43 -9.19 -7.29
N GLU A 127 6.20 -8.16 -7.68
CA GLU A 127 6.90 -8.09 -8.97
C GLU A 127 7.73 -9.34 -9.33
N PRO A 128 8.54 -9.92 -8.42
CA PRO A 128 9.34 -11.11 -8.74
C PRO A 128 8.51 -12.38 -9.02
N TYR A 129 7.25 -12.42 -8.61
CA TYR A 129 6.34 -13.57 -8.78
C TYR A 129 5.28 -13.33 -9.84
N ARG A 130 5.27 -12.15 -10.49
CA ARG A 130 4.19 -11.72 -11.39
C ARG A 130 3.97 -12.69 -12.55
N ASP A 131 5.05 -13.21 -13.12
CA ASP A 131 5.00 -14.21 -14.22
C ASP A 131 4.53 -15.61 -13.76
N ARG A 132 4.53 -15.87 -12.45
CA ARG A 132 4.18 -17.16 -11.85
C ARG A 132 2.75 -17.21 -11.31
N LEU A 133 2.04 -16.08 -11.34
CA LEU A 133 0.70 -15.92 -10.78
C LEU A 133 -0.31 -15.72 -11.90
N THR A 134 -1.50 -16.31 -11.75
CA THR A 134 -2.60 -16.02 -12.68
C THR A 134 -3.21 -14.64 -12.40
N PRO A 135 -3.96 -14.05 -13.35
CA PRO A 135 -4.67 -12.79 -13.11
C PRO A 135 -5.60 -12.84 -11.88
N GLU A 136 -6.26 -13.97 -11.65
CA GLU A 136 -7.15 -14.18 -10.50
C GLU A 136 -6.38 -14.19 -9.18
N GLU A 137 -5.17 -14.75 -9.19
CA GLU A 137 -4.30 -14.80 -8.02
C GLU A 137 -3.70 -13.43 -7.71
N ILE A 138 -3.33 -12.66 -8.73
CA ILE A 138 -2.93 -11.26 -8.59
C ILE A 138 -4.09 -10.45 -8.00
N ALA A 139 -5.32 -10.64 -8.50
CA ALA A 139 -6.50 -9.98 -7.95
C ALA A 139 -6.75 -10.40 -6.49
N ALA A 140 -6.56 -11.68 -6.13
CA ALA A 140 -6.66 -12.15 -4.76
C ALA A 140 -5.58 -11.52 -3.85
N TYR A 141 -4.35 -11.41 -4.34
CA TYR A 141 -3.24 -10.75 -3.64
C TYR A 141 -3.53 -9.28 -3.36
N ARG A 142 -4.10 -8.55 -4.33
CA ARG A 142 -4.43 -7.12 -4.18
C ARG A 142 -5.50 -6.86 -3.12
N ARG A 143 -6.42 -7.81 -2.93
CA ARG A 143 -7.47 -7.73 -1.88
C ARG A 143 -6.97 -7.97 -0.45
N LEU A 144 -5.73 -8.41 -0.27
CA LEU A 144 -5.16 -8.58 1.08
C LEU A 144 -5.13 -7.23 1.83
N PRO A 145 -5.30 -7.23 3.16
CA PRO A 145 -5.50 -6.00 3.92
C PRO A 145 -4.23 -5.16 4.08
N ASP A 146 -3.06 -5.79 4.14
CA ASP A 146 -1.81 -5.12 4.49
C ASP A 146 -0.57 -5.86 3.95
N LEU A 147 0.59 -5.24 4.10
CA LEU A 147 1.88 -5.79 3.66
C LEU A 147 2.29 -7.10 4.41
N PRO A 148 2.12 -7.23 5.74
CA PRO A 148 2.38 -8.50 6.43
C PRO A 148 1.56 -9.68 5.88
N SER A 149 0.27 -9.47 5.63
CA SER A 149 -0.61 -10.48 5.03
C SER A 149 -0.16 -10.85 3.62
N ALA A 150 0.26 -9.85 2.84
CA ALA A 150 0.80 -10.05 1.50
C ALA A 150 2.08 -10.90 1.50
N ARG A 151 2.99 -10.67 2.45
CA ARG A 151 4.19 -11.49 2.64
C ARG A 151 3.85 -12.92 3.03
N ALA A 152 2.97 -13.10 4.02
CA ALA A 152 2.56 -14.42 4.48
C ALA A 152 1.92 -15.24 3.34
N TRP A 153 1.09 -14.59 2.52
CA TRP A 153 0.43 -15.23 1.38
C TRP A 153 1.43 -15.71 0.32
N LEU A 154 2.44 -14.89 -0.02
CA LEU A 154 3.50 -15.29 -0.96
C LEU A 154 4.40 -16.38 -0.37
N ALA A 155 4.76 -16.28 0.91
CA ALA A 155 5.58 -17.27 1.60
C ALA A 155 4.90 -18.66 1.62
N GLN A 156 3.58 -18.72 1.84
CA GLN A 156 2.83 -19.98 1.78
C GLN A 156 2.84 -20.63 0.40
N ARG A 157 2.94 -19.83 -0.67
CA ARG A 157 2.88 -20.31 -2.06
C ARG A 157 4.24 -20.66 -2.64
N PHE A 158 5.25 -19.86 -2.32
CA PHE A 158 6.57 -19.96 -2.94
C PHE A 158 7.65 -20.45 -1.98
N GLY A 159 7.35 -20.59 -0.69
CA GLY A 159 8.19 -21.32 0.27
C GLY A 159 9.53 -20.67 0.58
N GLU A 160 9.65 -19.35 0.40
CA GLU A 160 10.87 -18.63 0.77
C GLU A 160 10.90 -18.44 2.29
N GLN A 161 11.60 -19.35 2.96
CA GLN A 161 12.05 -19.22 4.35
C GLN A 161 13.28 -18.32 4.44
#